data_AF-A0A9P0ISA4-F1
#
_entry.id   AF-A0A9P0ISA4-F1
#
_cell.length_a   1.000
_cell.length_b   1.000
_cell.length_c   1.000
_cell.angle_alpha   90.00
_cell.angle_beta   90.00
_cell.angle_gamma   90.00
#
_symmetry.space_group_name_H-M   'P 1'
#
loop_
_entity.id
_entity.type
_entity.pdbx_description
1 polymer ?
#
loop_
_entity_poly.entity_id
_entity_poly.type
_entity_poly.pdbx_seq_one_letter_code
_entity_poly.pdbx_strand_id
1 'polypeptide(L)'
;MCFRVLILLSLVFNVYKCSYKDDNELSMINLNCIFQDFESDPYGCKASHLSVSSRKTTIQKVIHGIGDYFPNLQRFIITKSRLRHIEWRDFRNMKNLKVLSLNENKIERISQCAFQYLENLESISLDGNQIKALNERHFMNLPNLVTVSANDNSITELETDLFQNNLKLKDILFRNNQLKAIRINFRQLRSLGMVDLQSNKCISIKFECCDYFSEFIGNITQKCEGPGICN
;
A
#
# COMPACT_ATOMS: atom_id res chain seq x y z
N MET A 1 -30.10 3.55 -6.78
CA MET A 1 -28.85 3.71 -5.99
C MET A 1 -27.65 4.08 -6.88
N CYS A 2 -27.51 3.47 -8.06
CA CYS A 2 -26.44 3.74 -9.04
C CYS A 2 -26.24 5.22 -9.45
N PHE A 3 -27.31 5.98 -9.69
CA PHE A 3 -27.20 7.41 -10.04
C PHE A 3 -26.58 8.26 -8.90
N ARG A 4 -26.79 7.87 -7.63
CA ARG A 4 -26.20 8.55 -6.47
C ARG A 4 -24.70 8.31 -6.36
N VAL A 5 -24.21 7.13 -6.77
CA VAL A 5 -22.76 6.80 -6.77
C VAL A 5 -22.05 7.58 -7.87
N LEU A 6 -22.64 7.66 -9.07
CA LEU A 6 -22.09 8.48 -10.14
C LEU A 6 -22.06 9.97 -9.76
N ILE A 7 -23.09 10.45 -9.07
CA ILE A 7 -23.13 11.82 -8.51
C ILE A 7 -22.10 11.98 -7.38
N LEU A 8 -21.92 11.02 -6.49
CA LEU A 8 -20.89 11.08 -5.43
C LEU A 8 -19.48 11.06 -6.01
N LEU A 9 -19.20 10.18 -6.97
CA LEU A 9 -17.91 10.09 -7.65
C LEU A 9 -17.67 11.34 -8.50
N SER A 10 -18.67 11.87 -9.21
CA SER A 10 -18.52 13.11 -9.99
C SER A 10 -18.39 14.36 -9.10
N LEU A 11 -19.14 14.46 -8.00
CA LEU A 11 -19.06 15.61 -7.07
C LEU A 11 -17.81 15.59 -6.19
N VAL A 12 -17.35 14.41 -5.73
CA VAL A 12 -16.19 14.30 -4.83
C VAL A 12 -14.89 14.14 -5.58
N PHE A 13 -14.90 13.41 -6.71
CA PHE A 13 -13.69 13.16 -7.50
C PHE A 13 -13.59 14.01 -8.78
N ASN A 14 -14.57 14.88 -9.10
CA ASN A 14 -14.63 15.65 -10.36
C ASN A 14 -14.38 14.75 -11.60
N VAL A 15 -14.96 13.55 -11.56
CA VAL A 15 -14.80 12.54 -12.62
C VAL A 15 -15.89 12.74 -13.64
N TYR A 16 -15.55 13.40 -14.75
CA TYR A 16 -16.49 13.72 -15.83
C TYR A 16 -16.23 12.91 -17.10
N LYS A 17 -15.23 12.01 -17.12
CA LYS A 17 -14.89 11.20 -18.29
C LYS A 17 -14.16 9.92 -17.89
N CYS A 18 -14.66 8.78 -18.37
CA CYS A 18 -13.93 7.52 -18.40
C CYS A 18 -13.33 7.39 -19.81
N SER A 19 -12.05 7.08 -19.93
CA SER A 19 -11.44 6.73 -21.21
C SER A 19 -10.61 5.48 -21.08
N TYR A 20 -10.73 4.61 -22.07
CA TYR A 20 -9.75 3.58 -22.37
C TYR A 20 -8.55 4.27 -23.03
N LYS A 21 -7.33 3.84 -22.71
CA LYS A 21 -6.19 4.17 -23.56
C LYS A 21 -5.12 3.09 -23.48
N ASP A 22 -4.92 2.43 -24.62
CA ASP A 22 -3.65 1.86 -25.02
C ASP A 22 -2.56 2.93 -24.93
N ASP A 23 -1.38 2.44 -24.54
CA ASP A 23 -0.06 3.03 -24.46
C ASP A 23 0.17 4.51 -24.81
N ASN A 24 0.98 5.10 -23.93
CA ASN A 24 1.71 6.37 -24.04
C ASN A 24 0.98 7.67 -23.59
N GLU A 25 1.59 8.20 -22.52
CA GLU A 25 1.48 9.54 -21.94
C GLU A 25 0.15 10.00 -21.31
N LEU A 26 0.20 10.01 -19.97
CA LEU A 26 -0.40 10.88 -18.96
C LEU A 26 -1.88 11.33 -19.06
N SER A 27 -2.51 11.20 -17.89
CA SER A 27 -3.82 11.74 -17.43
C SER A 27 -5.05 10.87 -17.73
N MET A 28 -5.37 9.93 -16.84
CA MET A 28 -6.66 9.24 -16.82
C MET A 28 -7.13 8.90 -15.41
N ILE A 29 -8.39 9.27 -15.11
CA ILE A 29 -9.21 8.56 -14.14
C ILE A 29 -9.71 7.33 -14.89
N ASN A 30 -9.09 6.18 -14.62
CA ASN A 30 -9.41 4.94 -15.32
C ASN A 30 -10.41 4.14 -14.47
N LEU A 31 -11.68 4.55 -14.55
CA LEU A 31 -12.80 3.68 -14.22
C LEU A 31 -13.01 2.76 -15.43
N ASN A 32 -12.28 1.64 -15.47
CA ASN A 32 -12.64 0.51 -16.33
C ASN A 32 -13.90 -0.16 -15.75
N CYS A 33 -15.02 0.57 -15.74
CA CYS A 33 -16.34 -0.01 -15.58
C CYS A 33 -16.86 -0.31 -16.99
N ILE A 34 -17.20 -1.57 -17.24
CA ILE A 34 -17.97 -1.96 -18.43
C ILE A 34 -19.32 -1.24 -18.30
N PHE A 35 -19.55 -0.18 -19.09
CA PHE A 35 -20.71 0.71 -19.00
C PHE A 35 -22.01 0.13 -19.58
N GLN A 36 -22.13 -1.19 -19.76
CA GLN A 36 -23.31 -1.76 -20.42
C GLN A 36 -24.52 -2.04 -19.53
N ASP A 37 -24.43 -1.96 -18.20
CA ASP A 37 -25.54 -2.42 -17.32
C ASP A 37 -25.81 -1.55 -16.08
N PHE A 38 -25.58 -0.23 -16.14
CA PHE A 38 -25.85 0.65 -14.99
C PHE A 38 -27.34 0.90 -14.72
N GLU A 39 -28.22 0.64 -15.70
CA GLU A 39 -29.67 0.72 -15.54
C GLU A 39 -30.28 -0.58 -14.96
N SER A 40 -29.53 -1.69 -14.93
CA SER A 40 -30.05 -3.03 -14.64
C SER A 40 -29.47 -3.72 -13.39
N ASP A 41 -28.44 -3.17 -12.72
CA ASP A 41 -27.81 -3.83 -11.56
C ASP A 41 -28.18 -3.23 -10.19
N PRO A 42 -29.14 -3.83 -9.44
CA PRO A 42 -29.49 -3.43 -8.09
C PRO A 42 -28.46 -3.85 -7.01
N TYR A 43 -27.37 -4.57 -7.37
CA TYR A 43 -26.42 -5.17 -6.42
C TYR A 43 -25.00 -4.57 -6.41
N GLY A 44 -24.78 -3.46 -7.11
CA GLY A 44 -23.49 -2.75 -7.11
C GLY A 44 -22.58 -3.15 -8.28
N CYS A 45 -21.58 -2.32 -8.56
CA CYS A 45 -20.76 -2.49 -9.76
C CYS A 45 -19.89 -3.76 -9.67
N LYS A 46 -19.94 -4.64 -10.67
CA LYS A 46 -19.07 -5.84 -10.79
C LYS A 46 -17.59 -5.54 -11.05
N ALA A 47 -17.17 -4.28 -10.94
CA ALA A 47 -15.78 -3.89 -11.19
C ALA A 47 -14.84 -4.57 -10.18
N SER A 48 -13.91 -5.37 -10.71
CA SER A 48 -12.80 -5.94 -9.95
C SER A 48 -11.59 -5.00 -9.88
N HIS A 49 -11.59 -3.93 -10.69
CA HIS A 49 -10.48 -3.01 -10.84
C HIS A 49 -10.99 -1.56 -10.81
N LEU A 50 -10.38 -0.72 -9.97
CA LEU A 50 -10.70 0.69 -9.84
C LEU A 50 -9.40 1.49 -9.81
N SER A 51 -9.29 2.52 -10.64
CA SER A 51 -8.15 3.43 -10.64
C SER A 51 -8.60 4.88 -10.63
N VAL A 52 -8.07 5.63 -9.68
CA VAL A 52 -8.32 7.06 -9.49
C VAL A 52 -6.99 7.78 -9.62
N SER A 53 -6.88 8.66 -10.61
CA SER A 53 -5.71 9.52 -10.76
C SER A 53 -6.08 10.89 -11.27
N SER A 54 -5.77 11.94 -10.51
CA SER A 54 -5.94 13.31 -10.99
C SER A 54 -5.04 14.32 -10.28
N ARG A 55 -4.19 14.98 -11.07
CA ARG A 55 -3.30 16.07 -10.60
C ARG A 55 -4.05 17.36 -10.27
N LYS A 56 -5.28 17.51 -10.79
CA LYS A 56 -6.13 18.70 -10.66
C LYS A 56 -7.13 18.59 -9.51
N THR A 57 -7.35 17.40 -8.95
CA THR A 57 -8.34 17.21 -7.89
C THR A 57 -7.79 17.50 -6.50
N THR A 58 -8.69 17.83 -5.58
CA THR A 58 -8.43 18.11 -4.17
C THR A 58 -8.69 16.89 -3.27
N ILE A 59 -8.49 15.67 -3.77
CA ILE A 59 -8.82 14.43 -3.02
C ILE A 59 -7.80 14.24 -1.91
N GLN A 60 -8.08 14.84 -0.76
CA GLN A 60 -7.19 14.77 0.40
C GLN A 60 -7.43 13.51 1.25
N LYS A 61 -8.55 12.83 1.04
CA LYS A 61 -9.00 11.65 1.79
C LYS A 61 -9.65 10.63 0.86
N VAL A 62 -9.55 9.35 1.22
CA VAL A 62 -10.35 8.30 0.57
C VAL A 62 -11.82 8.48 0.99
N ILE A 63 -12.75 8.24 0.08
CA ILE A 63 -14.18 8.25 0.43
C ILE A 63 -14.48 7.01 1.24
N HIS A 64 -14.83 7.19 2.51
CA HIS A 64 -15.25 6.11 3.39
C HIS A 64 -16.43 5.35 2.78
N GLY A 65 -16.41 4.02 2.87
CA GLY A 65 -17.51 3.18 2.38
C GLY A 65 -17.53 2.99 0.87
N ILE A 66 -16.48 3.37 0.14
CA ILE A 66 -16.40 3.05 -1.29
C ILE A 66 -16.43 1.53 -1.56
N GLY A 67 -15.97 0.71 -0.60
CA GLY A 67 -16.11 -0.75 -0.64
C GLY A 67 -17.57 -1.25 -0.68
N ASP A 68 -18.54 -0.49 -0.16
CA ASP A 68 -19.96 -0.87 -0.19
C ASP A 68 -20.53 -0.85 -1.62
N TYR A 69 -19.93 -0.05 -2.51
CA TYR A 69 -20.36 0.09 -3.90
C TYR A 69 -19.61 -0.84 -4.86
N PHE A 70 -18.44 -1.34 -4.44
CA PHE A 70 -17.56 -2.21 -5.23
C PHE A 70 -17.19 -3.46 -4.41
N PRO A 71 -18.16 -4.33 -4.07
CA PRO A 71 -17.94 -5.48 -3.18
C PRO A 71 -16.96 -6.52 -3.77
N ASN A 72 -16.79 -6.52 -5.09
CA ASN A 72 -15.93 -7.46 -5.82
C ASN A 72 -14.55 -6.87 -6.18
N LEU A 73 -14.20 -5.71 -5.62
CA LEU A 73 -12.96 -5.02 -5.98
C LEU A 73 -11.73 -5.82 -5.53
N GLN A 74 -10.86 -6.12 -6.48
CA GLN A 74 -9.61 -6.86 -6.30
C GLN A 74 -8.37 -5.97 -6.44
N ARG A 75 -8.43 -4.91 -7.26
CA ARG A 75 -7.34 -3.96 -7.43
C ARG A 75 -7.86 -2.54 -7.30
N PHE A 76 -7.27 -1.78 -6.38
CA PHE A 76 -7.59 -0.38 -6.16
C PHE A 76 -6.32 0.45 -6.23
N ILE A 77 -6.31 1.38 -7.18
CA ILE A 77 -5.19 2.27 -7.44
C ILE A 77 -5.66 3.70 -7.20
N ILE A 78 -4.99 4.43 -6.32
CA ILE A 78 -5.18 5.86 -6.16
C ILE A 78 -3.82 6.52 -6.28
N THR A 79 -3.56 7.21 -7.40
CA THR A 79 -2.24 7.84 -7.63
C THR A 79 -2.38 9.31 -7.96
N LYS A 80 -1.36 10.11 -7.64
CA LYS A 80 -1.30 11.54 -8.03
C LYS A 80 -2.50 12.38 -7.58
N SER A 81 -3.20 11.95 -6.53
CA SER A 81 -4.49 12.51 -6.09
C SER A 81 -4.39 13.42 -4.86
N ARG A 82 -3.18 13.62 -4.32
CA ARG A 82 -2.88 14.47 -3.15
C ARG A 82 -3.50 13.98 -1.83
N LEU A 83 -3.76 12.67 -1.71
CA LEU A 83 -4.17 12.07 -0.43
C LEU A 83 -3.14 12.39 0.65
N ARG A 84 -3.59 12.83 1.83
CA ARG A 84 -2.69 13.18 2.96
C ARG A 84 -2.82 12.23 4.14
N HIS A 85 -4.02 11.70 4.34
CA HIS A 85 -4.33 10.86 5.49
C HIS A 85 -5.14 9.64 5.03
N ILE A 86 -4.82 8.50 5.63
CA ILE A 86 -5.57 7.26 5.47
C ILE A 86 -6.20 6.90 6.81
N GLU A 87 -7.50 6.76 6.83
CA GLU A 87 -8.28 6.42 8.02
C GLU A 87 -8.67 4.94 8.06
N TRP A 88 -8.95 4.42 9.25
CA TRP A 88 -9.36 3.02 9.46
C TRP A 88 -10.65 2.60 8.73
N ARG A 89 -11.47 3.56 8.29
CA ARG A 89 -12.72 3.31 7.56
C ARG A 89 -12.57 3.41 6.04
N ASP A 90 -11.42 3.85 5.54
CA ASP A 90 -11.23 4.16 4.11
C ASP A 90 -11.40 2.93 3.23
N PHE A 91 -10.92 1.78 3.70
CA PHE A 91 -10.97 0.51 2.97
C PHE A 91 -11.95 -0.49 3.59
N ARG A 92 -12.93 0.01 4.37
CA ARG A 92 -13.97 -0.83 4.94
C ARG A 92 -14.72 -1.58 3.83
N ASN A 93 -15.03 -2.85 4.10
CA ASN A 93 -15.77 -3.74 3.21
C ASN A 93 -15.08 -4.08 1.87
N MET A 94 -13.77 -3.83 1.75
CA MET A 94 -12.96 -4.26 0.60
C MET A 94 -12.25 -5.59 0.83
N LYS A 95 -12.97 -6.60 1.34
CA LYS A 95 -12.36 -7.88 1.73
C LYS A 95 -11.72 -8.65 0.59
N ASN A 96 -12.18 -8.43 -0.64
CA ASN A 96 -11.67 -9.10 -1.84
C ASN A 96 -10.44 -8.42 -2.45
N LEU A 97 -9.99 -7.30 -1.87
CA LEU A 97 -8.88 -6.52 -2.41
C LEU A 97 -7.57 -7.28 -2.26
N LYS A 98 -6.90 -7.51 -3.40
CA LYS A 98 -5.60 -8.17 -3.51
C LYS A 98 -4.47 -7.17 -3.70
N VAL A 99 -4.72 -6.06 -4.41
CA VAL A 99 -3.71 -5.06 -4.75
C VAL A 99 -4.22 -3.67 -4.38
N LEU A 100 -3.44 -2.97 -3.54
CA LEU A 100 -3.66 -1.58 -3.18
C LEU A 100 -2.43 -0.75 -3.56
N SER A 101 -2.60 0.23 -4.44
CA SER A 101 -1.55 1.20 -4.75
C SER A 101 -2.01 2.60 -4.38
N LEU A 102 -1.25 3.28 -3.53
CA LEU A 102 -1.48 4.65 -3.09
C LEU A 102 -0.32 5.58 -3.49
N ASN A 103 0.33 5.26 -4.60
CA ASN A 103 1.61 5.85 -4.97
C ASN A 103 1.49 7.31 -5.40
N GLU A 104 2.58 8.06 -5.26
CA GLU A 104 2.69 9.45 -5.71
C GLU A 104 1.58 10.35 -5.14
N ASN A 105 1.17 10.12 -3.89
CA ASN A 105 0.26 11.01 -3.17
C ASN A 105 1.08 11.93 -2.24
N LYS A 106 0.45 12.37 -1.15
CA LYS A 106 1.06 13.23 -0.12
C LYS A 106 0.80 12.64 1.26
N ILE A 107 0.71 11.31 1.36
CA ILE A 107 0.28 10.63 2.58
C ILE A 107 1.37 10.85 3.64
N GLU A 108 0.99 11.49 4.73
CA GLU A 108 1.86 11.78 5.87
C GLU A 108 1.50 10.92 7.09
N ARG A 109 0.21 10.56 7.20
CA ARG A 109 -0.32 9.79 8.33
C ARG A 109 -1.21 8.66 7.83
N ILE A 110 -0.98 7.47 8.37
CA ILE A 110 -1.86 6.32 8.23
C ILE A 110 -2.37 6.02 9.64
N SER A 111 -3.69 5.97 9.80
CA SER A 111 -4.30 5.61 11.08
C SER A 111 -3.99 4.15 11.42
N GLN A 112 -3.88 3.84 12.70
CA GLN A 112 -3.74 2.46 13.16
C GLN A 112 -4.91 1.64 12.63
N CYS A 113 -4.63 0.39 12.21
CA CYS A 113 -5.64 -0.49 11.64
C CYS A 113 -6.30 0.04 10.34
N ALA A 114 -5.66 0.98 9.63
CA ALA A 114 -6.07 1.48 8.31
C ALA A 114 -6.47 0.37 7.33
N PHE A 115 -5.69 -0.71 7.33
CA PHE A 115 -5.81 -1.82 6.38
C PHE A 115 -6.47 -3.07 6.98
N GLN A 116 -7.06 -2.98 8.18
CA GLN A 116 -7.52 -4.16 8.93
C GLN A 116 -8.57 -5.04 8.23
N TYR A 117 -9.30 -4.47 7.27
CA TYR A 117 -10.35 -5.16 6.52
C TYR A 117 -9.85 -5.81 5.22
N LEU A 118 -8.57 -5.65 4.90
CA LEU A 118 -7.97 -6.11 3.65
C LEU A 118 -7.35 -7.51 3.82
N GLU A 119 -8.13 -8.46 4.33
CA GLU A 119 -7.67 -9.81 4.72
C GLU A 119 -7.02 -10.60 3.54
N ASN A 120 -7.46 -10.33 2.31
CA ASN A 120 -6.93 -10.95 1.09
C ASN A 120 -5.87 -10.10 0.37
N LEU A 121 -5.37 -9.04 1.00
CA LEU A 121 -4.36 -8.18 0.37
C LEU A 121 -3.04 -8.94 0.19
N GLU A 122 -2.58 -8.98 -1.04
CA GLU A 122 -1.33 -9.62 -1.44
C GLU A 122 -0.22 -8.56 -1.65
N SER A 123 -0.58 -7.37 -2.12
CA SER A 123 0.39 -6.30 -2.41
C SER A 123 -0.12 -4.94 -1.98
N ILE A 124 0.72 -4.21 -1.25
CA ILE A 124 0.51 -2.79 -0.93
C ILE A 124 1.72 -1.96 -1.38
N SER A 125 1.44 -0.87 -2.10
CA SER A 125 2.44 0.10 -2.51
C SER A 125 2.04 1.49 -2.02
N LEU A 126 2.97 2.14 -1.33
CA LEU A 126 2.87 3.45 -0.69
C LEU A 126 3.96 4.38 -1.22
N ASP A 127 4.49 4.10 -2.41
CA ASP A 127 5.69 4.75 -2.93
C ASP A 127 5.48 6.24 -3.23
N GLY A 128 6.52 7.06 -3.03
CA GLY A 128 6.46 8.49 -3.38
C GLY A 128 5.46 9.27 -2.51
N ASN A 129 5.38 8.94 -1.22
CA ASN A 129 4.57 9.64 -0.23
C ASN A 129 5.47 10.40 0.77
N GLN A 130 4.91 10.82 1.91
CA GLN A 130 5.60 11.60 2.94
C GLN A 130 5.55 10.90 4.31
N ILE A 131 5.51 9.56 4.30
CA ILE A 131 5.36 8.74 5.50
C ILE A 131 6.66 8.79 6.30
N LYS A 132 6.55 8.98 7.62
CA LYS A 132 7.69 9.06 8.54
C LYS A 132 7.89 7.82 9.41
N ALA A 133 6.83 7.06 9.65
CA ALA A 133 6.87 5.88 10.49
C ALA A 133 5.80 4.88 10.07
N LEU A 134 6.11 3.59 10.24
CA LEU A 134 5.18 2.48 10.14
C LEU A 134 5.40 1.58 11.36
N ASN A 135 4.30 1.27 12.04
CA ASN A 135 4.24 0.37 13.19
C ASN A 135 3.46 -0.92 12.90
N GLU A 136 3.54 -1.87 13.83
CA GLU A 136 2.92 -3.19 13.78
C GLU A 136 1.41 -3.15 13.45
N ARG A 137 0.70 -2.13 13.95
CA ARG A 137 -0.75 -1.99 13.73
C ARG A 137 -1.14 -1.65 12.30
N HIS A 138 -0.21 -1.23 11.44
CA HIS A 138 -0.53 -0.96 10.04
C HIS A 138 -0.72 -2.26 9.24
N PHE A 139 0.06 -3.31 9.52
CA PHE A 139 0.04 -4.56 8.74
C PHE A 139 -0.42 -5.79 9.53
N MET A 140 -0.81 -5.61 10.80
CA MET A 140 -1.19 -6.67 11.74
C MET A 140 -2.21 -7.69 11.19
N ASN A 141 -3.17 -7.26 10.37
CA ASN A 141 -4.28 -8.10 9.91
C ASN A 141 -4.23 -8.42 8.41
N LEU A 142 -3.03 -8.55 7.85
CA LEU A 142 -2.78 -8.84 6.43
C LEU A 142 -2.06 -10.20 6.26
N PRO A 143 -2.72 -11.33 6.54
CA PRO A 143 -2.07 -12.65 6.55
C PRO A 143 -1.63 -13.14 5.17
N ASN A 144 -2.19 -12.55 4.11
CA ASN A 144 -1.88 -12.88 2.72
C ASN A 144 -0.85 -11.96 2.07
N LEU A 145 -0.27 -11.02 2.82
CA LEU A 145 0.63 -10.01 2.29
C LEU A 145 1.93 -10.64 1.79
N VAL A 146 2.25 -10.40 0.52
CA VAL A 146 3.43 -10.90 -0.19
C VAL A 146 4.43 -9.77 -0.44
N THR A 147 3.96 -8.57 -0.77
CA THR A 147 4.82 -7.45 -1.12
C THR A 147 4.39 -6.18 -0.40
N VAL A 148 5.35 -5.51 0.24
CA VAL A 148 5.19 -4.17 0.81
C VAL A 148 6.22 -3.24 0.17
N SER A 149 5.73 -2.17 -0.45
CA SER A 149 6.58 -1.12 -1.00
C SER A 149 6.24 0.23 -0.36
N ALA A 150 7.25 0.91 0.14
CA ALA A 150 7.19 2.25 0.70
C ALA A 150 8.44 3.06 0.29
N ASN A 151 8.87 2.88 -0.96
CA ASN A 151 10.00 3.61 -1.54
C ASN A 151 9.72 5.11 -1.56
N ASP A 152 10.76 5.93 -1.60
CA ASP A 152 10.64 7.38 -1.79
C ASP A 152 9.70 8.02 -0.75
N ASN A 153 9.95 7.70 0.52
CA ASN A 153 9.25 8.26 1.67
C ASN A 153 10.27 8.93 2.61
N SER A 154 9.88 9.25 3.84
CA SER A 154 10.75 9.85 4.86
C SER A 154 10.82 8.99 6.11
N ILE A 155 10.76 7.66 5.95
CA ILE A 155 10.71 6.72 7.06
C ILE A 155 12.07 6.70 7.76
N THR A 156 12.08 6.91 9.08
CA THR A 156 13.31 6.96 9.88
C THR A 156 13.61 5.67 10.65
N GLU A 157 12.58 4.89 10.96
CA GLU A 157 12.66 3.65 11.71
C GLU A 157 11.55 2.68 11.31
N LEU A 158 11.83 1.38 11.48
CA LEU A 158 10.86 0.28 11.37
C LEU A 158 10.83 -0.44 12.71
N GLU A 159 9.65 -0.61 13.27
CA GLU A 159 9.46 -1.32 14.54
C GLU A 159 9.79 -2.81 14.43
N THR A 160 10.15 -3.42 15.55
CA THR A 160 10.54 -4.83 15.64
C THR A 160 9.47 -5.78 15.11
N ASP A 161 8.20 -5.51 15.45
CA ASP A 161 7.07 -6.39 15.15
C ASP A 161 6.25 -5.92 13.95
N LEU A 162 6.79 -5.01 13.13
CA LEU A 162 6.10 -4.42 11.99
C LEU A 162 5.45 -5.46 11.07
N PHE A 163 6.14 -6.59 10.85
CA PHE A 163 5.71 -7.66 9.94
C PHE A 163 5.37 -8.98 10.63
N GLN A 164 5.09 -8.96 11.95
CA GLN A 164 5.00 -10.20 12.74
C GLN A 164 3.97 -11.22 12.22
N ASN A 165 2.86 -10.73 11.65
CA ASN A 165 1.76 -11.57 11.16
C ASN A 165 1.80 -11.82 9.64
N ASN A 166 2.80 -11.29 8.92
CA ASN A 166 2.87 -11.33 7.47
C ASN A 166 3.76 -12.48 6.99
N LEU A 167 3.45 -13.72 7.36
CA LEU A 167 4.31 -14.90 7.15
C LEU A 167 4.57 -15.25 5.67
N LYS A 168 3.74 -14.72 4.76
CA LYS A 168 3.87 -14.89 3.31
C LYS A 168 4.71 -13.81 2.63
N LEU A 169 5.24 -12.86 3.39
CA LEU A 169 5.97 -11.72 2.86
C LEU A 169 7.25 -12.19 2.14
N LYS A 170 7.40 -11.77 0.89
CA LYS A 170 8.52 -12.07 0.00
C LYS A 170 9.38 -10.86 -0.28
N ASP A 171 8.76 -9.68 -0.39
CA ASP A 171 9.43 -8.46 -0.82
C ASP A 171 9.14 -7.29 0.11
N ILE A 172 10.20 -6.70 0.66
CA ILE A 172 10.16 -5.48 1.47
C ILE A 172 10.97 -4.41 0.74
N LEU A 173 10.30 -3.39 0.18
CA LEU A 173 10.93 -2.36 -0.64
C LEU A 173 10.82 -1.00 0.04
N PHE A 174 11.93 -0.51 0.60
CA PHE A 174 12.00 0.72 1.40
C PHE A 174 13.16 1.61 0.93
N ARG A 175 13.49 1.58 -0.37
CA ARG A 175 14.51 2.43 -0.98
C ARG A 175 14.23 3.91 -0.78
N ASN A 176 15.27 4.75 -0.87
CA ASN A 176 15.15 6.21 -0.82
C ASN A 176 14.35 6.70 0.41
N ASN A 177 14.71 6.20 1.59
CA ASN A 177 14.14 6.61 2.88
C ASN A 177 15.25 7.18 3.79
N GLN A 178 14.94 7.40 5.08
CA GLN A 178 15.87 7.96 6.06
C GLN A 178 16.21 6.97 7.17
N LEU A 179 16.09 5.67 6.90
CA LEU A 179 16.31 4.60 7.89
C LEU A 179 17.75 4.64 8.39
N LYS A 180 17.91 4.62 9.71
CA LYS A 180 19.22 4.54 10.38
C LYS A 180 19.51 3.17 10.97
N ALA A 181 18.45 2.44 11.34
CA ALA A 181 18.55 1.11 11.90
C ALA A 181 17.32 0.29 11.55
N ILE A 182 17.49 -1.03 11.53
CA ILE A 182 16.39 -1.99 11.40
C ILE A 182 16.41 -2.92 12.60
N ARG A 183 15.24 -3.06 13.22
CA ARG A 183 15.02 -3.95 14.38
C ARG A 183 14.02 -5.06 14.08
N ILE A 184 13.59 -5.20 12.83
CA ILE A 184 12.58 -6.18 12.43
C ILE A 184 13.00 -7.59 12.84
N ASN A 185 12.07 -8.32 13.45
CA ASN A 185 12.25 -9.74 13.73
C ASN A 185 11.94 -10.57 12.47
N PHE A 186 13.00 -10.96 11.75
CA PHE A 186 12.89 -11.75 10.52
C PHE A 186 12.68 -13.25 10.74
N ARG A 187 12.76 -13.76 11.99
CA ARG A 187 12.76 -15.20 12.31
C ARG A 187 11.57 -15.97 11.72
N GLN A 188 10.42 -15.32 11.61
CA GLN A 188 9.18 -15.91 11.11
C GLN A 188 8.93 -15.68 9.62
N LEU A 189 9.69 -14.79 8.97
CA LEU A 189 9.52 -14.41 7.57
C LEU A 189 10.26 -15.38 6.64
N ARG A 190 9.89 -16.66 6.69
CA ARG A 190 10.56 -17.75 5.97
C ARG A 190 10.42 -17.67 4.44
N SER A 191 9.47 -16.88 3.95
CA SER A 191 9.22 -16.68 2.53
C SER A 191 10.02 -15.51 1.94
N LEU A 192 10.77 -14.78 2.77
CA LEU A 192 11.37 -13.50 2.41
C LEU A 192 12.50 -13.70 1.39
N GLY A 193 12.28 -13.19 0.18
CA GLY A 193 13.23 -13.26 -0.93
C GLY A 193 14.07 -11.99 -1.06
N MET A 194 13.48 -10.81 -0.85
CA MET A 194 14.17 -9.54 -1.07
C MET A 194 13.84 -8.50 0.00
N VAL A 195 14.88 -7.87 0.54
CA VAL A 195 14.77 -6.72 1.44
C VAL A 195 15.62 -5.59 0.89
N ASP A 196 14.94 -4.65 0.29
CA ASP A 196 15.55 -3.64 -0.52
C ASP A 196 15.55 -2.28 0.16
N LEU A 197 16.74 -1.87 0.60
CA LEU A 197 16.95 -0.72 1.48
C LEU A 197 17.90 0.30 0.87
N GLN A 198 18.17 0.22 -0.44
CA GLN A 198 19.10 1.12 -1.12
C GLN A 198 18.75 2.59 -0.91
N SER A 199 19.77 3.44 -0.95
CA SER A 199 19.63 4.89 -0.81
C SER A 199 18.93 5.31 0.49
N ASN A 200 19.08 4.51 1.55
CA ASN A 200 18.86 4.97 2.91
C ASN A 200 20.16 5.57 3.48
N LYS A 201 20.12 6.02 4.74
CA LYS A 201 21.36 6.24 5.49
C LYS A 201 22.03 4.88 5.73
N CYS A 202 23.30 4.90 6.09
CA CYS A 202 23.99 3.70 6.56
C CYS A 202 23.13 3.02 7.65
N ILE A 203 22.65 1.79 7.39
CA ILE A 203 21.73 1.08 8.28
C ILE A 203 22.53 0.17 9.21
N SER A 204 22.43 0.43 10.52
CA SER A 204 22.85 -0.52 11.55
C SER A 204 21.76 -1.58 11.70
N ILE A 205 22.10 -2.84 11.45
CA ILE A 205 21.16 -3.94 11.64
C ILE A 205 21.48 -4.57 13.00
N LYS A 206 20.50 -4.54 13.91
CA LYS A 206 20.59 -5.20 15.21
C LYS A 206 19.92 -6.56 15.11
N PHE A 207 20.64 -7.60 15.49
CA PHE A 207 20.14 -8.97 15.47
C PHE A 207 20.09 -9.51 16.90
N GLU A 208 19.00 -10.21 17.21
CA GLU A 208 19.01 -11.18 18.29
C GLU A 208 19.53 -12.49 17.66
N CYS A 209 20.66 -13.01 18.16
CA CYS A 209 21.40 -14.12 17.56
C CYS A 209 20.54 -15.37 17.27
N CYS A 210 20.79 -16.00 16.10
CA CYS A 210 21.08 -17.45 15.89
C CYS A 210 20.97 -17.87 14.39
N ASP A 211 21.89 -18.75 13.96
CA ASP A 211 22.03 -19.68 12.81
C ASP A 211 21.26 -19.53 11.47
N TYR A 212 20.14 -18.81 11.39
CA TYR A 212 19.40 -18.49 10.14
C TYR A 212 20.03 -17.33 9.34
N PHE A 213 21.21 -16.89 9.78
CA PHE A 213 21.74 -15.55 9.51
C PHE A 213 22.43 -15.40 8.14
N SER A 214 23.16 -16.41 7.69
CA SER A 214 23.99 -16.32 6.48
C SER A 214 23.19 -16.26 5.18
N GLU A 215 22.09 -17.02 5.07
CA GLU A 215 21.19 -16.96 3.91
C GLU A 215 20.45 -15.62 3.81
N PHE A 216 20.04 -15.07 4.95
CA PHE A 216 19.18 -13.88 4.97
C PHE A 216 19.93 -12.57 4.69
N ILE A 217 21.19 -12.47 5.15
CA ILE A 217 22.04 -11.30 4.90
C ILE A 217 22.21 -11.06 3.38
N GLY A 218 22.18 -12.09 2.55
CA GLY A 218 22.24 -11.97 1.09
C GLY A 218 21.08 -11.17 0.49
N ASN A 219 19.91 -11.20 1.12
CA ASN A 219 18.69 -10.58 0.61
C ASN A 219 18.61 -9.08 0.88
N ILE A 220 19.56 -8.52 1.65
CA ILE A 220 19.59 -7.09 2.03
C ILE A 220 20.54 -6.29 1.13
N THR A 221 20.00 -5.34 0.38
CA THR A 221 20.72 -4.60 -0.67
C THR A 221 21.64 -3.46 -0.19
N GLN A 222 21.58 -3.04 1.09
CA GLN A 222 22.45 -2.00 1.68
C GLN A 222 22.78 -2.30 3.15
N LYS A 223 24.06 -2.19 3.55
CA LYS A 223 24.55 -2.38 4.93
C LYS A 223 25.60 -1.33 5.29
N CYS A 224 25.71 -1.00 6.57
CA CYS A 224 26.91 -0.33 7.07
C CYS A 224 28.10 -1.29 7.11
N GLU A 225 29.25 -0.86 6.62
CA GLU A 225 30.52 -1.45 7.06
C GLU A 225 30.75 -1.03 8.52
N GLY A 226 30.66 -1.99 9.43
CA GLY A 226 30.87 -1.83 10.86
C GLY A 226 30.83 -3.19 11.54
N PRO A 227 31.48 -3.38 12.70
CA PRO A 227 31.54 -4.68 13.35
C PRO A 227 30.11 -5.16 13.60
N GLY A 228 29.77 -6.32 13.03
CA GLY A 228 28.51 -6.98 13.30
C GLY A 228 28.47 -7.32 14.78
N ILE A 229 27.75 -6.53 15.58
CA ILE A 229 27.54 -6.85 16.98
C ILE A 229 26.44 -7.91 17.02
N CYS A 230 26.86 -9.16 16.90
CA CYS A 230 26.15 -10.30 17.45
C CYS A 230 26.43 -10.30 18.96
N ASN A 231 25.47 -9.84 19.76
CA ASN A 231 25.47 -10.11 21.20
C ASN A 231 24.65 -11.36 21.49
#